data_AF-A0A0U1QRL5-F1
#
_entry.id   AF-A0A0U1QRL5-F1
#
_cell.length_a   1.000
_cell.length_b   1.000
_cell.length_c   1.000
_cell.angle_alpha   90.00
_cell.angle_beta   90.00
_cell.angle_gamma   90.00
#
_symmetry.space_group_name_H-M   'P 1'
#
loop_
_entity.id
_entity.type
_entity.pdbx_description
1 polymer ?
#
loop_
_entity_poly.entity_id
_entity_poly.type
_entity_poly.pdbx_seq_one_letter_code
_entity_poly.pdbx_strand_id
1 'polypeptide(L)'
;MNIQLKISIKGSKPPVWMRLQADSMVTVGELHAYINDAISYLYEDAIIELPKRLGYSVDSEKVSVAFVDFDQEEDPLHGPNSGIFDEDTSFVSDYLIEPGDKGRCFLLDRPEHIEILLEPLKSPVDDRLPCCVKCGKGMITFLNDQLITDDSDREPILDQHDAVNEVNELLSSYRRRQEQKPLPFSIKSEWQSAWRMLLDAVEMYAAHEPWHWLNSDQIFAFELPDDLRRYYCSVLGANADEFGLAVYVGDQGLAMLEQMFSGTMRAPETVPAQLFSLSLCRYGTFPDEDRLLLDEFGADLEARNCWPMLRVKSPGYQAWIPQGGEITQFTELIRKVTAIAVDNQKEADDVPFYQEGALLLRKYGRDASGTESWEEEQIEPNAEMDGALLKQDAPLYPNQVDLQRLKKKARQNKSWVEMDGNFTPFSIASTNDDPRPTLPWLQLAVDHFTGQVLLHDLASPDQCLTAEDFTRTAQQFLVTLIQETGQRPSGILISNQDLYYALGSLCRKLGITCSKSAELPKLSETREAMFAAMNR
;
A
#
# COMPACT_ATOMS: atom_id res chain seq x y z
N MET A 1 -15.48 -6.44 -14.20
CA MET A 1 -15.31 -7.56 -15.17
C MET A 1 -16.12 -8.74 -14.64
N ASN A 2 -16.41 -9.76 -15.43
CA ASN A 2 -17.26 -10.87 -14.98
C ASN A 2 -16.50 -12.20 -15.09
N ILE A 3 -16.60 -13.04 -14.07
CA ILE A 3 -16.04 -14.39 -14.07
C ILE A 3 -17.14 -15.42 -14.29
N GLN A 4 -16.77 -16.57 -14.87
CA GLN A 4 -17.68 -17.70 -15.00
C GLN A 4 -17.11 -18.91 -14.27
N LEU A 5 -17.80 -19.32 -13.21
CA LEU A 5 -17.43 -20.46 -12.39
C LEU A 5 -18.39 -21.62 -12.67
N LYS A 6 -17.82 -22.82 -12.82
CA LYS A 6 -18.60 -24.05 -12.71
C LYS A 6 -18.41 -24.61 -11.31
N ILE A 7 -19.51 -24.66 -10.57
CA ILE A 7 -19.55 -25.13 -9.18
C ILE A 7 -20.24 -26.50 -9.18
N SER A 8 -19.59 -27.52 -8.62
CA SER A 8 -20.10 -28.90 -8.71
C SER A 8 -19.86 -29.74 -7.46
N ILE A 9 -20.89 -30.47 -7.02
CA ILE A 9 -20.79 -31.42 -5.91
C ILE A 9 -20.11 -32.70 -6.42
N LYS A 10 -18.89 -32.98 -5.95
CA LYS A 10 -18.16 -34.18 -6.35
C LYS A 10 -18.79 -35.44 -5.74
N GLY A 11 -18.88 -36.49 -6.54
CA GLY A 11 -19.45 -37.78 -6.12
C GLY A 11 -20.97 -37.90 -6.28
N SER A 12 -21.68 -36.81 -6.57
CA SER A 12 -23.14 -36.82 -6.79
C SER A 12 -23.57 -37.65 -8.02
N LYS A 13 -24.66 -38.41 -7.88
CA LYS A 13 -25.29 -39.19 -8.97
C LYS A 13 -26.81 -39.06 -8.89
N PRO A 14 -27.47 -38.41 -9.87
CA PRO A 14 -26.91 -37.72 -11.05
C PRO A 14 -26.04 -36.50 -10.68
N PRO A 15 -25.14 -36.04 -11.59
CA PRO A 15 -24.25 -34.91 -11.28
C PRO A 15 -25.00 -33.61 -11.00
N VAL A 16 -24.72 -33.01 -9.83
CA VAL A 16 -25.24 -31.71 -9.38
C VAL A 16 -24.18 -30.64 -9.63
N TRP A 17 -24.51 -29.64 -10.45
CA TRP A 17 -23.62 -28.51 -10.74
C TRP A 17 -24.40 -27.29 -11.27
N MET A 18 -23.83 -26.10 -11.09
CA MET A 18 -24.27 -24.86 -11.73
C MET A 18 -23.13 -24.14 -12.43
N ARG A 19 -23.48 -23.27 -13.39
CA ARG A 19 -22.60 -22.25 -13.94
C ARG A 19 -23.03 -20.91 -13.42
N LEU A 20 -22.17 -20.33 -12.59
CA LEU A 20 -22.33 -19.02 -12.00
C LEU A 20 -21.55 -18.01 -12.83
N GLN A 21 -22.18 -16.91 -13.20
CA GLN A 21 -21.51 -15.68 -13.58
C GLN A 21 -21.56 -14.73 -12.38
N ALA A 22 -20.41 -14.17 -12.03
CA ALA A 22 -20.29 -13.21 -10.94
C ALA A 22 -19.42 -12.04 -11.37
N ASP A 23 -19.52 -10.93 -10.66
CA ASP A 23 -18.53 -9.85 -10.78
C ASP A 23 -17.17 -10.40 -10.36
N SER A 24 -16.12 -10.00 -11.07
CA SER A 24 -14.74 -10.38 -10.81
C SER A 24 -14.22 -9.93 -9.43
N MET A 25 -14.88 -8.94 -8.82
CA MET A 25 -14.65 -8.45 -7.47
C MET A 25 -15.47 -9.22 -6.43
N VAL A 26 -15.94 -10.43 -6.77
CA VAL A 26 -16.54 -11.30 -5.76
C VAL A 26 -15.46 -11.72 -4.76
N THR A 27 -15.70 -11.45 -3.48
CA THR A 27 -14.81 -11.92 -2.42
C THR A 27 -14.95 -13.43 -2.24
N VAL A 28 -14.00 -14.07 -1.57
CA VAL A 28 -14.10 -15.50 -1.25
C VAL A 28 -15.30 -15.74 -0.33
N GLY A 29 -15.56 -14.85 0.63
CA GLY A 29 -16.75 -14.86 1.49
C GLY A 29 -18.06 -14.66 0.72
N GLU A 30 -18.11 -13.73 -0.24
CA GLU A 30 -19.28 -13.58 -1.12
C GLU A 30 -19.52 -14.86 -1.95
N LEU A 31 -18.45 -15.46 -2.52
CA LEU A 31 -18.57 -16.74 -3.23
C LEU A 31 -19.03 -17.86 -2.30
N HIS A 32 -18.55 -17.89 -1.06
CA HIS A 32 -18.96 -18.83 -0.04
C HIS A 32 -20.47 -18.75 0.21
N ALA A 33 -20.99 -17.54 0.43
CA ALA A 33 -22.43 -17.29 0.57
C ALA A 33 -23.22 -17.75 -0.67
N TYR A 34 -22.71 -17.48 -1.89
CA TYR A 34 -23.36 -17.93 -3.13
C TYR A 34 -23.45 -19.46 -3.21
N ILE A 35 -22.39 -20.17 -2.78
CA ILE A 35 -22.36 -21.64 -2.75
C ILE A 35 -23.36 -22.17 -1.73
N ASN A 36 -23.39 -21.56 -0.54
CA ASN A 36 -24.26 -21.99 0.56
C ASN A 36 -25.73 -21.88 0.16
N ASP A 37 -26.17 -20.74 -0.36
CA ASP A 37 -27.57 -20.56 -0.75
C ASP A 37 -27.95 -21.35 -2.00
N ALA A 38 -27.08 -21.45 -3.01
CA ALA A 38 -27.45 -22.08 -4.28
C ALA A 38 -27.32 -23.61 -4.31
N ILE A 39 -26.38 -24.17 -3.54
CA ILE A 39 -25.98 -25.58 -3.65
C ILE A 39 -25.90 -26.29 -2.30
N SER A 40 -25.65 -25.63 -1.16
CA SER A 40 -25.62 -26.35 0.11
C SER A 40 -25.70 -25.48 1.38
N TYR A 41 -26.89 -25.37 1.96
CA TYR A 41 -27.15 -24.70 3.26
C TYR A 41 -26.37 -25.28 4.46
N LEU A 42 -25.59 -26.35 4.29
CA LEU A 42 -24.86 -27.04 5.36
C LEU A 42 -23.37 -26.67 5.39
N TYR A 43 -22.94 -25.74 4.54
CA TYR A 43 -21.54 -25.35 4.37
C TYR A 43 -21.24 -23.99 5.00
N GLU A 44 -22.03 -23.50 5.97
CA GLU A 44 -21.76 -22.24 6.69
C GLU A 44 -20.33 -22.20 7.28
N ASP A 45 -19.85 -23.32 7.84
CA ASP A 45 -18.50 -23.46 8.40
C ASP A 45 -17.47 -24.06 7.40
N ALA A 46 -17.73 -23.99 6.10
CA ALA A 46 -16.88 -24.65 5.12
C ALA A 46 -15.60 -23.85 4.81
N ILE A 47 -14.52 -24.59 4.59
CA ILE A 47 -13.24 -24.02 4.18
C ILE A 47 -13.22 -23.96 2.66
N ILE A 48 -12.94 -22.78 2.11
CA ILE A 48 -12.59 -22.64 0.70
C ILE A 48 -11.08 -22.74 0.55
N GLU A 49 -10.61 -23.53 -0.41
CA GLU A 49 -9.21 -23.65 -0.78
C GLU A 49 -9.03 -23.30 -2.26
N LEU A 50 -8.21 -22.29 -2.52
CA LEU A 50 -7.91 -21.81 -3.86
C LEU A 50 -6.40 -21.88 -4.13
N PRO A 51 -5.96 -21.97 -5.40
CA PRO A 51 -4.55 -22.01 -5.73
C PRO A 51 -3.93 -20.60 -5.65
N LYS A 52 -2.87 -20.44 -4.87
CA LYS A 52 -2.01 -19.25 -4.83
C LYS A 52 -0.78 -19.47 -5.70
N ARG A 53 -0.43 -18.48 -6.52
CA ARG A 53 0.79 -18.47 -7.34
C ARG A 53 1.95 -17.89 -6.54
N LEU A 54 3.08 -18.60 -6.44
CA LEU A 54 4.30 -18.10 -5.78
C LEU A 54 5.10 -17.22 -6.75
N GLY A 55 4.90 -15.90 -6.67
CA GLY A 55 5.49 -14.94 -7.60
C GLY A 55 4.53 -14.56 -8.73
N TYR A 56 4.90 -13.52 -9.50
CA TYR A 56 4.00 -12.80 -10.40
C TYR A 56 4.01 -13.38 -11.83
N SER A 57 4.41 -14.65 -12.00
CA SER A 57 4.36 -15.37 -13.28
C SER A 57 3.13 -16.27 -13.38
N VAL A 58 2.69 -16.56 -14.61
CA VAL A 58 1.65 -17.58 -14.82
C VAL A 58 2.27 -18.97 -14.61
N ASP A 59 3.57 -19.08 -14.88
CA ASP A 59 4.32 -20.32 -14.80
C ASP A 59 4.88 -20.61 -13.39
N SER A 60 4.50 -19.81 -12.38
CA SER A 60 4.95 -20.02 -11.01
C SER A 60 4.29 -21.22 -10.35
N GLU A 61 4.98 -21.75 -9.33
CA GLU A 61 4.50 -22.88 -8.55
C GLU A 61 3.18 -22.50 -7.83
N LYS A 62 2.20 -23.41 -7.91
CA LYS A 62 0.89 -23.24 -7.26
C LYS A 62 0.92 -23.91 -5.90
N VAL A 63 0.59 -23.15 -4.86
CA VAL A 63 0.38 -23.65 -3.50
C VAL A 63 -1.06 -23.39 -3.11
N SER A 64 -1.73 -24.37 -2.52
CA SER A 64 -3.07 -24.18 -2.00
C SER A 64 -3.08 -23.26 -0.77
N VAL A 65 -4.05 -22.36 -0.70
CA VAL A 65 -4.33 -21.53 0.49
C VAL A 65 -5.78 -21.67 0.90
N ALA A 66 -6.04 -21.60 2.20
CA ALA A 66 -7.36 -21.80 2.78
C ALA A 66 -7.97 -20.47 3.24
N PHE A 67 -9.29 -20.38 3.20
CA PHE A 67 -10.09 -19.23 3.62
C PHE A 67 -11.16 -19.70 4.61
N VAL A 68 -11.43 -18.88 5.62
CA VAL A 68 -12.41 -19.11 6.68
C VAL A 68 -13.08 -17.79 7.07
N ASP A 69 -14.33 -17.87 7.51
CA ASP A 69 -15.08 -16.75 8.10
C ASP A 69 -14.48 -16.38 9.48
N PHE A 70 -14.12 -15.11 9.66
CA PHE A 70 -13.39 -14.59 10.83
C PHE A 70 -14.32 -13.91 11.83
N ASP A 71 -15.32 -14.63 12.34
CA ASP A 71 -16.31 -14.02 13.25
C ASP A 71 -16.17 -14.39 14.74
N GLN A 72 -15.07 -15.03 15.19
CA GLN A 72 -14.87 -15.33 16.63
C GLN A 72 -13.45 -15.11 17.15
N GLU A 73 -13.39 -14.47 18.33
CA GLU A 73 -12.23 -14.31 19.21
C GLU A 73 -11.46 -15.64 19.41
N GLU A 74 -10.14 -15.59 19.23
CA GLU A 74 -9.11 -16.54 19.70
C GLU A 74 -9.17 -18.02 19.20
N ASP A 75 -8.54 -18.33 18.06
CA ASP A 75 -8.05 -19.71 17.77
C ASP A 75 -6.51 -19.83 18.03
N PRO A 76 -6.01 -20.77 18.84
CA PRO A 76 -4.59 -20.87 19.21
C PRO A 76 -3.62 -21.35 18.11
N LEU A 77 -4.05 -21.53 16.87
CA LEU A 77 -3.24 -22.10 15.78
C LEU A 77 -2.45 -21.07 14.95
N HIS A 78 -2.51 -19.78 15.31
CA HIS A 78 -1.90 -18.71 14.53
C HIS A 78 -0.37 -18.57 14.74
N GLY A 79 0.39 -19.03 13.75
CA GLY A 79 1.75 -18.55 13.47
C GLY A 79 1.77 -17.77 12.15
N PRO A 80 2.74 -16.86 11.93
CA PRO A 80 2.84 -15.97 10.75
C PRO A 80 3.01 -16.65 9.38
N ASN A 81 2.84 -17.97 9.29
CA ASN A 81 2.97 -18.80 8.08
C ASN A 81 1.82 -19.83 7.95
N SER A 82 0.65 -19.60 8.56
CA SER A 82 -0.43 -20.61 8.63
C SER A 82 -1.12 -20.91 7.29
N GLY A 83 -0.95 -20.09 6.25
CA GLY A 83 -1.56 -20.32 4.94
C GLY A 83 -3.10 -20.15 4.92
N ILE A 84 -3.64 -19.48 5.94
CA ILE A 84 -5.07 -19.16 6.12
C ILE A 84 -5.25 -17.65 5.91
N PHE A 85 -6.22 -17.27 5.07
CA PHE A 85 -6.51 -15.89 4.68
C PHE A 85 -7.95 -15.53 5.02
N ASP A 86 -8.19 -14.24 5.26
CA ASP A 86 -9.53 -13.68 5.48
C ASP A 86 -10.34 -13.70 4.18
N GLU A 87 -11.52 -14.31 4.23
CA GLU A 87 -12.38 -14.55 3.08
C GLU A 87 -13.10 -13.28 2.59
N ASP A 88 -13.31 -12.31 3.47
CA ASP A 88 -14.03 -11.07 3.15
C ASP A 88 -13.16 -10.00 2.51
N THR A 89 -11.84 -10.13 2.63
CA THR A 89 -10.86 -9.21 2.04
C THR A 89 -10.14 -9.77 0.83
N SER A 90 -10.36 -11.05 0.52
CA SER A 90 -9.71 -11.77 -0.59
C SER A 90 -10.65 -11.93 -1.78
N PHE A 91 -10.22 -11.60 -3.00
CA PHE A 91 -11.07 -11.80 -4.19
C PHE A 91 -10.83 -13.15 -4.84
N VAL A 92 -11.88 -13.77 -5.38
CA VAL A 92 -11.78 -15.07 -6.06
C VAL A 92 -10.87 -14.99 -7.28
N SER A 93 -10.88 -13.85 -7.97
CA SER A 93 -10.04 -13.57 -9.14
C SER A 93 -8.55 -13.47 -8.84
N ASP A 94 -8.16 -13.37 -7.56
CA ASP A 94 -6.76 -13.41 -7.12
C ASP A 94 -6.16 -14.81 -7.20
N TYR A 95 -7.01 -15.83 -7.16
CA TYR A 95 -6.59 -17.23 -7.06
C TYR A 95 -7.02 -18.05 -8.27
N LEU A 96 -8.20 -17.78 -8.84
CA LEU A 96 -8.66 -18.41 -10.08
C LEU A 96 -8.39 -17.46 -11.24
N ILE A 97 -7.28 -17.68 -11.94
CA ILE A 97 -6.74 -16.73 -12.93
C ILE A 97 -6.98 -17.23 -14.37
N GLU A 98 -6.69 -18.50 -14.64
CA GLU A 98 -6.81 -19.08 -15.98
C GLU A 98 -7.96 -20.08 -16.08
N PRO A 99 -8.69 -20.12 -17.21
CA PRO A 99 -9.66 -21.17 -17.43
C PRO A 99 -9.05 -22.57 -17.24
N GLY A 100 -9.60 -23.34 -16.32
CA GLY A 100 -9.02 -24.60 -15.87
C GLY A 100 -8.48 -24.58 -14.44
N ASP A 101 -8.25 -23.40 -13.85
CA ASP A 101 -7.92 -23.24 -12.43
C ASP A 101 -9.06 -23.77 -11.56
N LYS A 102 -8.68 -24.47 -10.48
CA LYS A 102 -9.62 -25.19 -9.62
C LYS A 102 -9.38 -24.85 -8.16
N GLY A 103 -10.48 -24.60 -7.47
CA GLY A 103 -10.56 -24.58 -6.01
C GLY A 103 -11.50 -25.66 -5.50
N ARG A 104 -11.55 -25.79 -4.18
CA ARG A 104 -12.51 -26.67 -3.49
C ARG A 104 -13.12 -25.97 -2.28
N CYS A 105 -14.38 -26.27 -1.99
CA CYS A 105 -15.08 -25.88 -0.77
C CYS A 105 -15.50 -27.16 -0.03
N PHE A 106 -15.11 -27.31 1.23
CA PHE A 106 -15.26 -28.57 1.97
C PHE A 106 -15.41 -28.35 3.48
N LEU A 107 -16.05 -29.30 4.15
CA LEU A 107 -16.08 -29.40 5.61
C LEU A 107 -15.03 -30.40 6.07
N LEU A 108 -14.30 -30.10 7.16
CA LEU A 108 -13.22 -30.95 7.68
C LEU A 108 -13.68 -32.38 7.99
N ASP A 109 -14.93 -32.55 8.44
CA ASP A 109 -15.48 -33.82 8.88
C ASP A 109 -16.23 -34.61 7.78
N ARG A 110 -16.22 -34.13 6.52
CA ARG A 110 -16.93 -34.79 5.41
C ARG A 110 -16.02 -35.06 4.21
N PRO A 111 -16.16 -36.24 3.57
CA PRO A 111 -15.40 -36.57 2.36
C PRO A 111 -15.96 -35.89 1.09
N GLU A 112 -17.17 -35.37 1.17
CA GLU A 112 -17.84 -34.64 0.10
C GLU A 112 -17.26 -33.23 0.01
N HIS A 113 -17.05 -32.75 -1.22
CA HIS A 113 -16.60 -31.39 -1.46
C HIS A 113 -17.20 -30.84 -2.74
N ILE A 114 -17.21 -29.52 -2.80
CA ILE A 114 -17.63 -28.75 -3.95
C ILE A 114 -16.37 -28.35 -4.72
N GLU A 115 -16.30 -28.70 -6.01
CA GLU A 115 -15.25 -28.19 -6.90
C GLU A 115 -15.70 -26.86 -7.50
N ILE A 116 -14.82 -25.87 -7.43
CA ILE A 116 -14.96 -24.55 -8.04
C ILE A 116 -13.99 -24.52 -9.23
N LEU A 117 -14.50 -24.39 -10.46
CA LEU A 117 -13.70 -24.38 -11.68
C LEU A 117 -13.91 -23.08 -12.45
N LEU A 118 -12.83 -22.35 -12.75
CA LEU A 118 -12.90 -21.23 -13.67
C LEU A 118 -13.08 -21.73 -15.10
N GLU A 119 -14.17 -21.33 -15.76
CA GLU A 119 -14.44 -21.61 -17.17
C GLU A 119 -14.24 -20.34 -18.01
N PRO A 120 -13.98 -20.46 -19.33
CA PRO A 120 -14.00 -19.30 -20.21
C PRO A 120 -15.37 -18.61 -20.17
N LEU A 121 -15.38 -17.29 -20.00
CA LEU A 121 -16.59 -16.47 -20.00
C LEU A 121 -17.30 -16.60 -21.36
N LYS A 122 -18.58 -16.97 -21.33
CA LYS A 122 -19.40 -17.10 -22.55
C LYS A 122 -20.42 -15.97 -22.62
N SER A 123 -20.43 -15.24 -23.75
CA SER A 123 -21.40 -14.19 -24.06
C SER A 123 -22.80 -14.78 -24.35
N PRO A 124 -23.91 -14.09 -23.99
CA PRO A 124 -23.96 -12.80 -23.29
C PRO A 124 -23.78 -12.94 -21.77
N VAL A 125 -23.25 -11.89 -21.14
CA VAL A 125 -23.20 -11.78 -19.68
C VAL A 125 -24.48 -11.08 -19.21
N ASP A 126 -25.16 -11.63 -18.20
CA ASP A 126 -26.35 -10.99 -17.62
C ASP A 126 -25.91 -9.78 -16.78
N ASP A 127 -26.60 -8.64 -16.94
CA ASP A 127 -26.32 -7.42 -16.17
C ASP A 127 -26.68 -7.57 -14.67
N ARG A 128 -27.40 -8.65 -14.29
CA ARG A 128 -27.89 -8.91 -12.92
C ARG A 128 -27.05 -9.97 -12.20
N LEU A 129 -25.80 -9.61 -11.88
CA LEU A 129 -24.84 -10.49 -11.19
C LEU A 129 -25.02 -10.44 -9.65
N PRO A 130 -24.71 -11.53 -8.93
CA PRO A 130 -24.38 -12.85 -9.46
C PRO A 130 -25.62 -13.52 -10.10
N CYS A 131 -25.39 -14.34 -11.13
CA CYS A 131 -26.45 -15.11 -11.78
C CYS A 131 -26.01 -16.52 -12.17
N CYS A 132 -26.92 -17.48 -12.04
CA CYS A 132 -26.78 -18.79 -12.64
C CYS A 132 -27.24 -18.73 -14.10
N VAL A 133 -26.38 -19.19 -15.02
CA VAL A 133 -26.71 -19.27 -16.45
C VAL A 133 -27.09 -20.68 -16.89
N LYS A 134 -26.73 -21.71 -16.11
CA LYS A 134 -27.00 -23.11 -16.47
C LYS A 134 -26.82 -24.07 -15.30
N CYS A 135 -27.73 -25.02 -15.15
CA CYS A 135 -27.64 -26.11 -14.17
C CYS A 135 -27.49 -27.49 -14.83
N GLY A 136 -26.94 -28.46 -14.09
CA GLY A 136 -26.97 -29.88 -14.42
C GLY A 136 -28.35 -30.51 -14.17
N LYS A 137 -28.65 -31.64 -14.82
CA LYS A 137 -29.93 -32.35 -14.61
C LYS A 137 -30.13 -32.81 -13.16
N GLY A 138 -29.05 -33.14 -12.46
CA GLY A 138 -29.14 -33.52 -11.04
C GLY A 138 -29.58 -32.37 -10.13
N MET A 139 -29.43 -31.12 -10.57
CA MET A 139 -29.89 -29.95 -9.82
C MET A 139 -31.41 -29.95 -9.61
N ILE A 140 -32.18 -30.49 -10.56
CA ILE A 140 -33.65 -30.54 -10.48
C ILE A 140 -34.08 -31.39 -9.27
N THR A 141 -33.52 -32.61 -9.17
CA THR A 141 -33.80 -33.50 -8.03
C THR A 141 -33.29 -32.89 -6.74
N PHE A 142 -32.08 -32.31 -6.77
CA PHE A 142 -31.48 -31.67 -5.61
C PHE A 142 -32.36 -30.55 -5.04
N LEU A 143 -32.79 -29.59 -5.87
CA LEU A 143 -33.63 -28.47 -5.42
C LEU A 143 -35.01 -28.94 -4.97
N ASN A 144 -35.63 -29.90 -5.67
CA ASN A 144 -36.92 -30.46 -5.24
C ASN A 144 -36.84 -31.15 -3.88
N ASP A 145 -35.75 -31.88 -3.58
CA ASP A 145 -35.55 -32.51 -2.27
C ASP A 145 -35.42 -31.48 -1.14
N GLN A 146 -34.85 -30.31 -1.42
CA GLN A 146 -34.75 -29.18 -0.48
C GLN A 146 -36.08 -28.40 -0.35
N LEU A 147 -36.86 -28.28 -1.41
CA LEU A 147 -38.17 -27.60 -1.37
C LEU A 147 -39.21 -28.37 -0.56
N ILE A 148 -39.12 -29.71 -0.52
CA ILE A 148 -40.01 -30.58 0.25
C ILE A 148 -39.91 -30.32 1.77
N THR A 149 -38.79 -29.77 2.25
CA THR A 149 -38.60 -29.48 3.68
C THR A 149 -39.17 -28.13 4.14
N ASP A 150 -39.38 -27.17 3.23
CA ASP A 150 -39.70 -25.78 3.60
C ASP A 150 -41.13 -25.30 3.25
N ASP A 151 -41.79 -25.83 2.21
CA ASP A 151 -43.16 -25.41 1.86
C ASP A 151 -43.92 -26.43 0.98
N SER A 152 -45.00 -27.03 1.49
CA SER A 152 -45.72 -28.12 0.80
C SER A 152 -46.58 -27.68 -0.40
N ASP A 153 -46.74 -26.37 -0.60
CA ASP A 153 -47.61 -25.79 -1.64
C ASP A 153 -46.82 -25.29 -2.87
N ARG A 154 -45.49 -25.40 -2.89
CA ARG A 154 -44.66 -25.02 -4.04
C ARG A 154 -44.72 -26.07 -5.17
N GLU A 155 -44.89 -25.61 -6.41
CA GLU A 155 -44.84 -26.48 -7.58
C GLU A 155 -43.44 -27.08 -7.76
N PRO A 156 -43.31 -28.37 -8.09
CA PRO A 156 -42.02 -29.01 -8.28
C PRO A 156 -41.32 -28.48 -9.53
N ILE A 157 -40.01 -28.32 -9.44
CA ILE A 157 -39.14 -27.94 -10.56
C ILE A 157 -39.13 -29.08 -11.58
N LEU A 158 -39.48 -28.79 -12.84
CA LEU A 158 -39.68 -29.80 -13.88
C LEU A 158 -38.51 -29.92 -14.86
N ASP A 159 -37.80 -28.82 -15.10
CA ASP A 159 -36.69 -28.79 -16.04
C ASP A 159 -35.51 -27.90 -15.60
N GLN A 160 -34.48 -27.84 -16.45
CA GLN A 160 -33.25 -27.10 -16.14
C GLN A 160 -33.43 -25.58 -16.22
N HIS A 161 -34.43 -25.08 -16.95
CA HIS A 161 -34.73 -23.66 -17.01
C HIS A 161 -35.36 -23.20 -15.70
N ASP A 162 -36.33 -23.97 -15.18
CA ASP A 162 -36.93 -23.72 -13.87
C ASP A 162 -35.88 -23.79 -12.75
N ALA A 163 -34.98 -24.78 -12.80
CA ALA A 163 -33.87 -24.88 -11.83
C ALA A 163 -32.91 -23.68 -11.89
N VAL A 164 -32.68 -23.10 -13.07
CA VAL A 164 -31.88 -21.88 -13.22
C VAL A 164 -32.60 -20.67 -12.63
N ASN A 165 -33.92 -20.57 -12.82
CA ASN A 165 -34.72 -19.49 -12.27
C ASN A 165 -34.74 -19.55 -10.74
N GLU A 166 -34.94 -20.73 -10.14
CA GLU A 166 -34.93 -20.90 -8.69
C GLU A 166 -33.58 -20.49 -8.08
N VAL A 167 -32.45 -20.95 -8.66
CA VAL A 167 -31.12 -20.54 -8.19
C VAL A 167 -30.92 -19.03 -8.33
N ASN A 168 -31.44 -18.41 -9.39
CA ASN A 168 -31.36 -16.96 -9.58
C ASN A 168 -32.25 -16.16 -8.61
N GLU A 169 -33.33 -16.74 -8.10
CA GLU A 169 -34.13 -16.15 -7.02
C GLU A 169 -33.36 -16.20 -5.69
N LEU A 170 -32.72 -17.33 -5.39
CA LEU A 170 -31.84 -17.47 -4.21
C LEU A 170 -30.68 -16.47 -4.26
N LEU A 171 -30.08 -16.27 -5.44
CA LEU A 171 -28.98 -15.32 -5.63
C LEU A 171 -29.43 -13.84 -5.67
N SER A 172 -30.73 -13.56 -5.66
CA SER A 172 -31.25 -12.21 -5.93
C SER A 172 -30.90 -11.20 -4.83
N SER A 173 -30.73 -11.64 -3.59
CA SER A 173 -30.34 -10.82 -2.43
C SER A 173 -28.91 -10.27 -2.56
N TYR A 174 -28.03 -10.99 -3.25
CA TYR A 174 -26.63 -10.63 -3.47
C TYR A 174 -26.41 -9.69 -4.65
N ARG A 175 -27.46 -9.41 -5.44
CA ARG A 175 -27.35 -8.49 -6.56
C ARG A 175 -27.04 -7.10 -6.02
N ARG A 176 -25.79 -6.65 -6.18
CA ARG A 176 -25.38 -5.30 -5.76
C ARG A 176 -26.32 -4.29 -6.42
N ARG A 177 -26.95 -3.42 -5.62
CA ARG A 177 -27.43 -2.15 -6.15
C ARG A 177 -26.18 -1.46 -6.70
N GLN A 178 -26.19 -1.08 -7.99
CA GLN A 178 -25.20 -0.17 -8.54
C GLN A 178 -25.39 1.22 -7.90
N GLU A 179 -25.13 1.34 -6.61
CA GLU A 179 -24.79 2.63 -6.03
C GLU A 179 -23.37 2.89 -6.53
N GLN A 180 -23.22 3.87 -7.44
CA GLN A 180 -21.92 4.39 -7.84
C GLN A 180 -21.19 4.77 -6.56
N LYS A 181 -20.31 3.90 -6.08
CA LYS A 181 -19.43 4.23 -4.97
C LYS A 181 -18.57 5.36 -5.51
N PRO A 182 -18.66 6.58 -4.94
CA PRO A 182 -17.85 7.69 -5.44
C PRO A 182 -16.39 7.26 -5.37
N LEU A 183 -15.62 7.62 -6.40
CA LEU A 183 -14.18 7.42 -6.39
C LEU A 183 -13.62 7.93 -5.04
N PRO A 184 -12.73 7.18 -4.36
CA PRO A 184 -12.14 7.63 -3.10
C PRO A 184 -11.25 8.88 -3.28
N PHE A 185 -11.06 9.33 -4.52
CA PHE A 185 -10.36 10.54 -4.91
C PHE A 185 -11.11 11.27 -6.03
N SER A 186 -10.97 12.59 -6.10
CA SER A 186 -11.54 13.38 -7.20
C SER A 186 -10.48 13.65 -8.26
N ILE A 187 -10.68 13.16 -9.48
CA ILE A 187 -9.89 13.58 -10.64
C ILE A 187 -10.41 14.96 -11.06
N LYS A 188 -9.66 16.01 -10.71
CA LYS A 188 -10.00 17.36 -11.18
C LYS A 188 -9.94 17.39 -12.70
N SER A 189 -10.89 18.07 -13.34
CA SER A 189 -10.97 18.15 -14.81
C SER A 189 -9.68 18.69 -15.44
N GLU A 190 -8.97 19.59 -14.73
CA GLU A 190 -7.67 20.13 -15.13
C GLU A 190 -6.54 19.09 -15.20
N TRP A 191 -6.68 17.92 -14.57
CA TRP A 191 -5.65 16.87 -14.55
C TRP A 191 -5.85 15.81 -15.64
N GLN A 192 -6.97 15.80 -16.36
CA GLN A 192 -7.28 14.74 -17.32
C GLN A 192 -6.23 14.58 -18.43
N SER A 193 -5.68 15.68 -18.95
CA SER A 193 -4.62 15.61 -19.98
C SER A 193 -3.32 15.07 -19.41
N ALA A 194 -2.94 15.48 -18.20
CA ALA A 194 -1.74 15.01 -17.50
C ALA A 194 -1.81 13.50 -17.25
N TRP A 195 -2.96 13.01 -16.80
CA TRP A 195 -3.20 11.57 -16.60
C TRP A 195 -3.08 10.76 -17.88
N ARG A 196 -3.65 11.22 -19.00
CA ARG A 196 -3.49 10.53 -20.29
C ARG A 196 -2.01 10.42 -20.68
N MET A 197 -1.25 11.51 -20.52
CA MET A 197 0.19 11.51 -20.81
C MET A 197 0.99 10.56 -19.89
N LEU A 198 0.58 10.44 -18.63
CA LEU A 198 1.18 9.50 -17.68
C LEU A 198 0.92 8.06 -18.10
N LEU A 199 -0.33 7.72 -18.43
CA LEU A 199 -0.71 6.38 -18.90
C LEU A 199 0.01 6.02 -20.22
N ASP A 200 0.11 6.95 -21.16
CA ASP A 200 0.90 6.76 -22.40
C ASP A 200 2.38 6.48 -22.09
N ALA A 201 2.97 7.18 -21.12
CA ALA A 201 4.36 6.95 -20.70
C ALA A 201 4.54 5.57 -20.06
N VAL A 202 3.56 5.12 -19.27
CA VAL A 202 3.55 3.79 -18.66
C VAL A 202 3.45 2.70 -19.73
N GLU A 203 2.62 2.88 -20.75
CA GLU A 203 2.51 1.94 -21.87
C GLU A 203 3.81 1.83 -22.66
N MET A 204 4.46 2.97 -22.91
CA MET A 204 5.78 3.00 -23.56
C MET A 204 6.82 2.24 -22.74
N TYR A 205 6.86 2.45 -21.42
CA TYR A 205 7.76 1.74 -20.51
C TYR A 205 7.49 0.23 -20.53
N ALA A 206 6.22 -0.18 -20.37
CA ALA A 206 5.82 -1.57 -20.36
C ALA A 206 6.11 -2.28 -21.70
N ALA A 207 5.93 -1.60 -22.83
CA ALA A 207 6.22 -2.16 -24.16
C ALA A 207 7.71 -2.43 -24.40
N HIS A 208 8.60 -1.74 -23.70
CA HIS A 208 10.04 -1.97 -23.78
C HIS A 208 10.52 -3.08 -22.85
N GLU A 209 9.78 -3.41 -21.79
CA GLU A 209 10.10 -4.47 -20.84
C GLU A 209 11.56 -4.43 -20.31
N PRO A 210 12.03 -3.29 -19.78
CA PRO A 210 13.45 -3.07 -19.46
C PRO A 210 14.02 -4.03 -18.40
N TRP A 211 13.16 -4.64 -17.59
CA TRP A 211 13.50 -5.67 -16.60
C TRP A 211 14.07 -6.97 -17.21
N HIS A 212 14.00 -7.15 -18.53
CA HIS A 212 14.64 -8.29 -19.19
C HIS A 212 16.17 -8.16 -19.28
N TRP A 213 16.72 -6.95 -19.13
CA TRP A 213 18.17 -6.73 -19.21
C TRP A 213 18.73 -5.82 -18.10
N LEU A 214 17.89 -5.17 -17.31
CA LEU A 214 18.30 -4.40 -16.13
C LEU A 214 17.89 -5.11 -14.84
N ASN A 215 18.83 -5.20 -13.90
CA ASN A 215 18.59 -5.69 -12.55
C ASN A 215 18.16 -4.56 -11.60
N SER A 216 17.44 -4.92 -10.53
CA SER A 216 16.94 -3.95 -9.54
C SER A 216 18.05 -3.23 -8.77
N ASP A 217 19.26 -3.79 -8.76
CA ASP A 217 20.46 -3.20 -8.18
C ASP A 217 21.34 -2.46 -9.19
N GLN A 218 20.98 -2.43 -10.47
CA GLN A 218 21.58 -1.54 -11.47
C GLN A 218 20.89 -0.18 -11.42
N ILE A 219 21.29 0.62 -10.43
CA ILE A 219 20.71 1.94 -10.18
C ILE A 219 21.35 2.97 -11.12
N PHE A 220 20.51 3.72 -11.81
CA PHE A 220 20.92 4.91 -12.55
C PHE A 220 20.21 6.13 -12.00
N ALA A 221 20.83 7.28 -12.21
CA ALA A 221 20.37 8.55 -11.70
C ALA A 221 20.20 9.58 -12.82
N PHE A 222 19.32 10.56 -12.61
CA PHE A 222 19.26 11.71 -13.48
C PHE A 222 18.93 13.00 -12.73
N GLU A 223 19.36 14.10 -13.33
CA GLU A 223 19.09 15.48 -12.91
C GLU A 223 18.22 16.15 -13.97
N LEU A 224 17.15 16.81 -13.52
CA LEU A 224 16.24 17.54 -14.40
C LEU A 224 16.61 19.03 -14.42
N PRO A 225 16.36 19.77 -15.52
CA PRO A 225 16.77 21.18 -15.64
C PRO A 225 16.14 22.09 -14.58
N ASP A 226 14.91 21.76 -14.17
CA ASP A 226 14.06 22.59 -13.30
C ASP A 226 14.02 22.07 -11.85
N ASP A 227 14.80 21.03 -11.51
CA ASP A 227 14.84 20.43 -10.18
C ASP A 227 16.27 20.18 -9.71
N LEU A 228 16.62 20.74 -8.55
CA LEU A 228 17.93 20.58 -7.94
C LEU A 228 18.13 19.20 -7.30
N ARG A 229 17.05 18.42 -7.16
CA ARG A 229 17.10 17.06 -6.61
C ARG A 229 17.49 16.08 -7.70
N ARG A 230 18.33 15.12 -7.32
CA ARG A 230 18.64 13.95 -8.15
C ARG A 230 17.58 12.86 -7.95
N TYR A 231 17.30 12.12 -9.02
CA TYR A 231 16.38 10.98 -9.02
C TYR A 231 17.16 9.70 -9.19
N TYR A 232 17.02 8.75 -8.28
CA TYR A 232 17.68 7.44 -8.32
C TYR A 232 16.67 6.36 -8.67
N CYS A 233 16.92 5.59 -9.72
CA CYS A 233 15.93 4.73 -10.35
C CYS A 233 16.34 3.27 -10.27
N SER A 234 15.40 2.43 -9.85
CA SER A 234 15.51 0.98 -9.83
C SER A 234 14.43 0.38 -10.74
N VAL A 235 14.85 -0.39 -11.74
CA VAL A 235 13.95 -1.18 -12.58
C VAL A 235 13.68 -2.50 -11.86
N LEU A 236 12.42 -2.74 -11.53
CA LEU A 236 11.96 -3.94 -10.82
C LEU A 236 11.60 -5.03 -11.84
N GLY A 237 11.96 -6.28 -11.55
CA GLY A 237 11.47 -7.43 -12.30
C GLY A 237 12.48 -8.49 -12.70
N ALA A 238 13.78 -8.27 -12.45
CA ALA A 238 14.81 -9.25 -12.83
C ALA A 238 14.63 -10.64 -12.18
N ASN A 239 14.00 -10.70 -11.00
CA ASN A 239 13.66 -11.95 -10.32
C ASN A 239 12.24 -12.47 -10.61
N ALA A 240 11.51 -11.86 -11.55
CA ALA A 240 10.11 -12.17 -11.90
C ALA A 240 9.10 -12.04 -10.73
N ASP A 241 9.50 -11.39 -9.64
CA ASP A 241 8.69 -11.19 -8.44
C ASP A 241 7.93 -9.86 -8.41
N GLU A 242 8.28 -8.84 -9.19
CA GLU A 242 7.47 -7.62 -9.32
C GLU A 242 8.02 -6.84 -10.53
N PHE A 243 7.19 -6.55 -11.52
CA PHE A 243 7.59 -5.73 -12.67
C PHE A 243 7.21 -4.28 -12.43
N GLY A 244 8.15 -3.36 -12.63
CA GLY A 244 7.87 -1.98 -12.30
C GLY A 244 9.09 -1.09 -12.22
N LEU A 245 8.88 0.08 -11.65
CA LEU A 245 9.88 1.11 -11.48
C LEU A 245 9.74 1.73 -10.09
N ALA A 246 10.84 1.86 -9.37
CA ALA A 246 10.95 2.66 -8.16
C ALA A 246 11.91 3.83 -8.38
N VAL A 247 11.47 5.06 -8.07
CA VAL A 247 12.27 6.29 -8.19
C VAL A 247 12.37 6.98 -6.84
N TYR A 248 13.57 6.98 -6.27
CA TYR A 248 13.91 7.58 -4.99
C TYR A 248 14.42 9.01 -5.20
N VAL A 249 13.86 9.97 -4.47
CA VAL A 249 14.09 11.40 -4.75
C VAL A 249 15.06 12.01 -3.74
N GLY A 250 16.09 12.70 -4.26
CA GLY A 250 17.05 13.50 -3.50
C GLY A 250 17.97 12.67 -2.60
N ASP A 251 18.72 13.35 -1.75
CA ASP A 251 19.71 12.72 -0.85
C ASP A 251 19.07 11.74 0.14
N GLN A 252 17.83 12.01 0.56
CA GLN A 252 17.04 11.07 1.38
C GLN A 252 16.74 9.79 0.63
N GLY A 253 16.43 9.90 -0.67
CA GLY A 253 16.21 8.75 -1.53
C GLY A 253 17.46 7.88 -1.67
N LEU A 254 18.63 8.51 -1.83
CA LEU A 254 19.90 7.77 -1.85
C LEU A 254 20.21 7.10 -0.51
N ALA A 255 20.02 7.82 0.61
CA ALA A 255 20.22 7.24 1.94
C ALA A 255 19.29 6.04 2.21
N MET A 256 18.06 6.08 1.69
CA MET A 256 17.14 4.94 1.75
C MET A 256 17.65 3.75 0.92
N LEU A 257 18.16 3.99 -0.29
CA LEU A 257 18.79 2.94 -1.10
C LEU A 257 20.01 2.33 -0.40
N GLU A 258 20.88 3.15 0.19
CA GLU A 258 22.04 2.68 0.97
C GLU A 258 21.60 1.77 2.13
N GLN A 259 20.58 2.17 2.89
CA GLN A 259 20.02 1.36 3.96
C GLN A 259 19.42 0.05 3.45
N MET A 260 18.78 0.07 2.28
CA MET A 260 18.16 -1.10 1.66
C MET A 260 19.22 -2.12 1.25
N PHE A 261 20.26 -1.70 0.53
CA PHE A 261 21.33 -2.58 0.08
C PHE A 261 22.27 -3.04 1.22
N SER A 262 22.41 -2.27 2.28
CA SER A 262 23.19 -2.67 3.47
C SER A 262 22.39 -3.53 4.47
N GLY A 263 21.08 -3.71 4.27
CA GLY A 263 20.22 -4.46 5.18
C GLY A 263 19.97 -3.76 6.53
N THR A 264 20.19 -2.45 6.62
CA THR A 264 19.98 -1.66 7.84
C THR A 264 18.64 -0.91 7.85
N MET A 265 17.80 -1.07 6.83
CA MET A 265 16.46 -0.49 6.79
C MET A 265 15.67 -0.84 8.05
N ARG A 266 15.17 0.20 8.72
CA ARG A 266 14.14 0.05 9.77
C ARG A 266 12.76 -0.10 9.10
N ALA A 267 11.75 -0.46 9.89
CA ALA A 267 10.41 -0.80 9.41
C ALA A 267 9.88 0.18 8.32
N PRO A 268 9.20 -0.33 7.28
CA PRO A 268 8.85 0.41 6.06
C PRO A 268 7.93 1.62 6.25
N GLU A 269 7.37 1.83 7.45
CA GLU A 269 6.39 2.87 7.72
C GLU A 269 7.04 4.25 7.98
N THR A 270 8.34 4.30 8.24
CA THR A 270 9.07 5.54 8.55
C THR A 270 9.89 6.07 7.37
N VAL A 271 9.39 5.94 6.12
CA VAL A 271 10.11 6.39 4.91
C VAL A 271 10.39 7.90 4.98
N PRO A 272 11.67 8.34 5.03
CA PRO A 272 12.01 9.76 5.12
C PRO A 272 12.10 10.45 3.75
N ALA A 273 12.00 9.68 2.67
CA ALA A 273 12.17 10.14 1.30
C ALA A 273 10.85 10.12 0.51
N GLN A 274 10.77 10.96 -0.52
CA GLN A 274 9.74 10.82 -1.53
C GLN A 274 10.10 9.68 -2.48
N LEU A 275 9.13 8.82 -2.78
CA LEU A 275 9.27 7.66 -3.66
C LEU A 275 8.11 7.64 -4.66
N PHE A 276 8.44 7.55 -5.94
CA PHE A 276 7.48 7.24 -7.01
C PHE A 276 7.61 5.76 -7.35
N SER A 277 6.50 5.02 -7.33
CA SER A 277 6.49 3.60 -7.65
C SER A 277 5.42 3.28 -8.69
N LEU A 278 5.83 2.62 -9.76
CA LEU A 278 4.97 2.00 -10.75
C LEU A 278 5.10 0.50 -10.56
N SER A 279 3.98 -0.17 -10.28
CA SER A 279 3.90 -1.62 -10.28
C SER A 279 2.98 -2.08 -11.41
N LEU A 280 3.44 -3.01 -12.23
CA LEU A 280 2.64 -3.64 -13.29
C LEU A 280 1.95 -4.87 -12.68
N CYS A 281 0.85 -4.59 -11.98
CA CYS A 281 0.05 -5.55 -11.23
C CYS A 281 -0.72 -6.52 -12.14
N ARG A 282 -1.15 -7.64 -11.57
CA ARG A 282 -2.13 -8.53 -12.21
C ARG A 282 -3.52 -8.23 -11.72
N TYR A 283 -4.52 -8.83 -12.37
CA TYR A 283 -5.92 -8.66 -12.05
C TYR A 283 -6.18 -8.68 -10.54
N GLY A 284 -5.68 -9.72 -9.88
CA GLY A 284 -5.97 -9.96 -8.48
C GLY A 284 -5.04 -9.35 -7.44
N THR A 285 -4.21 -8.40 -7.84
CA THR A 285 -3.41 -7.61 -6.89
C THR A 285 -3.68 -6.12 -7.08
N PHE A 286 -4.76 -5.78 -7.79
CA PHE A 286 -5.04 -4.43 -8.25
C PHE A 286 -6.23 -3.83 -7.51
N PRO A 287 -6.02 -2.78 -6.69
CA PRO A 287 -7.09 -2.17 -5.92
C PRO A 287 -8.23 -1.60 -6.78
N ASP A 288 -9.46 -1.64 -6.26
CA ASP A 288 -10.66 -1.09 -6.92
C ASP A 288 -10.51 0.38 -7.33
N GLU A 289 -9.85 1.16 -6.48
CA GLU A 289 -9.60 2.59 -6.69
C GLU A 289 -8.76 2.85 -7.96
N ASP A 290 -7.77 2.00 -8.24
CA ASP A 290 -6.96 2.08 -9.46
C ASP A 290 -7.71 1.57 -10.67
N ARG A 291 -8.55 0.55 -10.51
CA ARG A 291 -9.40 0.05 -11.60
C ARG A 291 -10.35 1.13 -12.08
N LEU A 292 -11.03 1.80 -11.15
CA LEU A 292 -11.92 2.91 -11.48
C LEU A 292 -11.17 4.10 -12.08
N LEU A 293 -9.93 4.37 -11.64
CA LEU A 293 -9.06 5.35 -12.28
C LEU A 293 -8.82 5.01 -13.75
N LEU A 294 -8.41 3.78 -14.05
CA LEU A 294 -8.09 3.36 -15.41
C LEU A 294 -9.34 3.31 -16.31
N ASP A 295 -10.47 2.87 -15.77
CA ASP A 295 -11.77 2.87 -16.46
C ASP A 295 -12.18 4.30 -16.89
N GLU A 296 -11.99 5.31 -16.01
CA GLU A 296 -12.28 6.72 -16.32
C GLU A 296 -11.48 7.23 -17.53
N PHE A 297 -10.27 6.71 -17.74
CA PHE A 297 -9.42 7.05 -18.88
C PHE A 297 -9.62 6.14 -20.10
N GLY A 298 -10.58 5.21 -20.05
CA GLY A 298 -10.93 4.32 -21.15
C GLY A 298 -9.84 3.29 -21.46
N ALA A 299 -9.03 2.92 -20.46
CA ALA A 299 -8.04 1.87 -20.63
C ALA A 299 -8.75 0.53 -20.89
N ASP A 300 -8.36 -0.16 -21.96
CA ASP A 300 -8.82 -1.53 -22.20
C ASP A 300 -8.07 -2.48 -21.26
N LEU A 301 -8.61 -2.65 -20.05
CA LEU A 301 -8.06 -3.52 -19.02
C LEU A 301 -8.14 -5.00 -19.42
N GLU A 302 -9.09 -5.37 -20.30
CA GLU A 302 -9.32 -6.76 -20.71
C GLU A 302 -8.28 -7.24 -21.74
N ALA A 303 -7.72 -6.34 -22.53
CA ALA A 303 -6.66 -6.65 -23.49
C ALA A 303 -5.25 -6.72 -22.88
N ARG A 304 -5.07 -6.38 -21.59
CA ARG A 304 -3.75 -6.28 -20.94
C ARG A 304 -3.50 -7.41 -19.95
N ASN A 305 -2.31 -7.98 -20.00
CA ASN A 305 -1.84 -8.98 -19.03
C ASN A 305 -1.33 -8.36 -17.71
N CYS A 306 -1.08 -7.05 -17.69
CA CYS A 306 -0.64 -6.32 -16.51
C CYS A 306 -1.25 -4.90 -16.48
N TRP A 307 -1.48 -4.39 -15.28
CA TRP A 307 -2.18 -3.14 -15.04
C TRP A 307 -1.35 -2.20 -14.17
N PRO A 308 -1.23 -0.93 -14.55
CA PRO A 308 -0.35 -0.02 -13.86
C PRO A 308 -0.95 0.50 -12.56
N MET A 309 -0.32 0.16 -11.45
CA MET A 309 -0.56 0.77 -10.15
C MET A 309 0.48 1.85 -9.93
N LEU A 310 0.03 3.10 -9.85
CA LEU A 310 0.89 4.28 -9.68
C LEU A 310 0.75 4.77 -8.25
N ARG A 311 1.87 4.88 -7.53
CA ARG A 311 1.89 5.40 -6.15
C ARG A 311 2.99 6.43 -5.97
N VAL A 312 2.69 7.44 -5.17
CA VAL A 312 3.64 8.40 -4.62
C VAL A 312 3.59 8.27 -3.12
N LYS A 313 4.73 7.95 -2.51
CA LYS A 313 4.94 7.96 -1.06
C LYS A 313 5.70 9.23 -0.73
N SER A 314 5.07 10.11 0.03
CA SER A 314 5.71 11.29 0.59
C SER A 314 5.98 11.08 2.09
N PRO A 315 7.03 11.69 2.66
CA PRO A 315 7.33 11.51 4.08
C PRO A 315 6.16 11.95 4.95
N GLY A 316 5.75 11.09 5.90
CA GLY A 316 4.58 11.33 6.75
C GLY A 316 3.21 11.12 6.08
N TYR A 317 3.16 10.59 4.85
CA TYR A 317 1.91 10.27 4.16
C TYR A 317 1.87 8.79 3.78
N GLN A 318 0.68 8.20 3.66
CA GLN A 318 0.54 6.88 3.05
C GLN A 318 0.88 6.94 1.56
N ALA A 319 1.38 5.84 0.99
CA ALA A 319 1.55 5.76 -0.46
C ALA A 319 0.18 5.90 -1.13
N TRP A 320 0.05 6.82 -2.09
CA TRP A 320 -1.26 7.15 -2.67
C TRP A 320 -1.18 7.42 -4.17
N ILE A 321 -2.33 7.42 -4.83
CA ILE A 321 -2.47 7.77 -6.26
C ILE A 321 -1.91 9.20 -6.47
N PRO A 322 -1.04 9.43 -7.47
CA PRO A 322 -0.43 10.73 -7.76
C PRO A 322 -1.47 11.86 -7.93
N GLN A 323 -1.18 13.05 -7.41
CA GLN A 323 -2.08 14.21 -7.54
C GLN A 323 -1.37 15.47 -8.04
N GLY A 324 -2.12 16.33 -8.74
CA GLY A 324 -1.62 17.64 -9.18
C GLY A 324 -0.32 17.57 -9.96
N GLY A 325 0.72 18.25 -9.47
CA GLY A 325 2.04 18.30 -10.11
C GLY A 325 2.77 16.95 -10.14
N GLU A 326 2.45 16.03 -9.22
CA GLU A 326 3.07 14.70 -9.14
C GLU A 326 2.78 13.87 -10.41
N ILE A 327 1.62 14.07 -11.04
CA ILE A 327 1.23 13.35 -12.27
C ILE A 327 2.19 13.70 -13.41
N THR A 328 2.46 15.00 -13.60
CA THR A 328 3.38 15.49 -14.62
C THR A 328 4.82 15.08 -14.31
N GLN A 329 5.23 15.18 -13.04
CA GLN A 329 6.55 14.76 -12.61
C GLN A 329 6.76 13.26 -12.89
N PHE A 330 5.83 12.40 -12.47
CA PHE A 330 5.93 10.96 -12.69
C PHE A 330 5.98 10.60 -14.18
N THR A 331 5.23 11.33 -15.02
CA THR A 331 5.28 11.18 -16.48
C THR A 331 6.69 11.43 -17.02
N GLU A 332 7.33 12.50 -16.56
CA GLU A 332 8.70 12.84 -16.96
C GLU A 332 9.69 11.76 -16.48
N LEU A 333 9.58 11.33 -15.21
CA LEU A 333 10.43 10.29 -14.64
C LEU A 333 10.36 9.00 -15.47
N ILE A 334 9.16 8.48 -15.75
CA ILE A 334 8.99 7.24 -16.53
C ILE A 334 9.57 7.40 -17.93
N ARG A 335 9.38 8.54 -18.59
CA ARG A 335 9.96 8.79 -19.93
C ARG A 335 11.48 8.80 -19.91
N LYS A 336 12.10 9.46 -18.92
CA LYS A 336 13.57 9.51 -18.78
C LYS A 336 14.15 8.13 -18.49
N VAL A 337 13.55 7.41 -17.56
CA VAL A 337 13.91 6.03 -17.23
C VAL A 337 13.83 5.15 -18.47
N THR A 338 12.73 5.23 -19.22
CA THR A 338 12.55 4.41 -20.44
C THR A 338 13.63 4.73 -21.48
N ALA A 339 13.93 6.01 -21.71
CA ALA A 339 14.96 6.41 -22.66
C ALA A 339 16.34 5.88 -22.26
N ILE A 340 16.73 6.02 -20.98
CA ILE A 340 18.00 5.48 -20.47
C ILE A 340 18.06 3.96 -20.66
N ALA A 341 16.99 3.24 -20.31
CA ALA A 341 16.96 1.80 -20.42
C ALA A 341 17.08 1.31 -21.88
N VAL A 342 16.43 2.01 -22.82
CA VAL A 342 16.48 1.71 -24.26
C VAL A 342 17.87 1.99 -24.84
N ASP A 343 18.46 3.14 -24.50
CA ASP A 343 19.80 3.51 -24.99
C ASP A 343 20.86 2.48 -24.57
N ASN A 344 20.71 1.90 -23.38
CA ASN A 344 21.64 0.92 -22.80
C ASN A 344 21.24 -0.55 -23.06
N GLN A 345 20.21 -0.84 -23.85
CA GLN A 345 19.71 -2.21 -24.04
C GLN A 345 20.77 -3.19 -24.58
N LYS A 346 21.69 -2.73 -25.42
CA LYS A 346 22.77 -3.55 -26.01
C LYS A 346 24.03 -3.61 -25.16
N GLU A 347 24.15 -2.70 -24.21
CA GLU A 347 25.32 -2.43 -23.38
C GLU A 347 24.88 -2.43 -21.91
N ALA A 348 24.01 -3.37 -21.54
CA ALA A 348 23.42 -3.43 -20.20
C ALA A 348 24.47 -3.62 -19.10
N ASP A 349 25.59 -4.30 -19.43
CA ASP A 349 26.75 -4.47 -18.55
C ASP A 349 27.49 -3.14 -18.26
N ASP A 350 27.27 -2.09 -19.06
CA ASP A 350 27.86 -0.77 -18.85
C ASP A 350 27.07 0.07 -17.82
N VAL A 351 25.86 -0.38 -17.44
CA VAL A 351 25.13 0.17 -16.29
C VAL A 351 25.68 -0.50 -15.02
N PRO A 352 26.41 0.24 -14.17
CA PRO A 352 27.09 -0.36 -13.02
C PRO A 352 26.09 -0.90 -12.00
N PHE A 353 26.49 -1.97 -11.31
CA PHE A 353 25.76 -2.45 -10.15
C PHE A 353 26.01 -1.50 -8.98
N TYR A 354 24.97 -1.20 -8.19
CA TYR A 354 25.08 -0.29 -7.05
C TYR A 354 26.18 -0.69 -6.06
N GLN A 355 26.36 -1.99 -5.85
CA GLN A 355 27.39 -2.55 -4.96
C GLN A 355 28.83 -2.32 -5.43
N GLU A 356 29.03 -1.99 -6.71
CA GLU A 356 30.34 -1.63 -7.27
C GLU A 356 30.76 -0.20 -6.90
N GLY A 357 29.88 0.56 -6.21
CA GLY A 357 30.17 1.92 -5.79
C GLY A 357 30.14 2.92 -6.93
N ALA A 358 29.41 2.63 -8.01
CA ALA A 358 29.23 3.52 -9.14
C ALA A 358 27.75 3.59 -9.56
N LEU A 359 27.35 4.75 -10.08
CA LEU A 359 26.04 5.01 -10.66
C LEU A 359 26.23 5.66 -12.03
N LEU A 360 25.39 5.29 -12.98
CA LEU A 360 25.24 6.05 -14.23
C LEU A 360 24.40 7.30 -13.95
N LEU A 361 24.93 8.50 -14.18
CA LEU A 361 24.23 9.78 -14.05
C LEU A 361 23.98 10.41 -15.42
N ARG A 362 22.73 10.77 -15.71
CA ARG A 362 22.36 11.57 -16.89
C ARG A 362 21.83 12.95 -16.48
N LYS A 363 22.51 14.02 -16.90
CA LYS A 363 22.10 15.40 -16.59
C LYS A 363 21.40 16.01 -17.78
N TYR A 364 20.12 16.32 -17.63
CA TYR A 364 19.31 16.93 -18.67
C TYR A 364 19.40 18.45 -18.61
N GLY A 365 19.55 19.08 -19.77
CA GLY A 365 19.57 20.53 -19.94
C GLY A 365 18.63 20.96 -21.07
N ARG A 366 18.15 22.21 -20.99
CA ARG A 366 17.37 22.85 -22.06
C ARG A 366 18.11 24.07 -22.57
N ASP A 367 18.24 24.18 -23.89
CA ASP A 367 18.75 25.40 -24.49
C ASP A 367 17.68 26.51 -24.52
N ALA A 368 18.07 27.71 -24.98
CA ALA A 368 17.16 28.86 -25.06
C ALA A 368 15.98 28.66 -26.04
N SER A 369 16.03 27.65 -26.91
CA SER A 369 14.93 27.27 -27.82
C SER A 369 13.99 26.22 -27.22
N GLY A 370 14.31 25.71 -26.04
CA GLY A 370 13.59 24.60 -25.41
C GLY A 370 14.00 23.23 -25.94
N THR A 371 15.06 23.14 -26.75
CA THR A 371 15.59 21.86 -27.21
C THR A 371 16.32 21.19 -26.05
N GLU A 372 15.96 19.94 -25.81
CA GLU A 372 16.54 19.15 -24.73
C GLU A 372 17.86 18.50 -25.18
N SER A 373 18.83 18.52 -24.28
CA SER A 373 20.13 17.86 -24.42
C SER A 373 20.47 17.17 -23.12
N TRP A 374 21.39 16.21 -23.17
CA TRP A 374 21.87 15.55 -21.96
C TRP A 374 23.36 15.24 -22.06
N GLU A 375 23.99 15.17 -20.90
CA GLU A 375 25.36 14.65 -20.71
C GLU A 375 25.33 13.46 -19.75
N GLU A 376 26.30 12.57 -19.88
CA GLU A 376 26.41 11.35 -19.09
C GLU A 376 27.74 11.31 -18.33
N GLU A 377 27.68 10.86 -17.08
CA GLU A 377 28.80 10.79 -16.16
C GLU A 377 28.65 9.54 -15.27
N GLN A 378 29.76 8.90 -14.91
CA GLN A 378 29.76 7.91 -13.83
C GLN A 378 30.14 8.60 -12.52
N ILE A 379 29.30 8.44 -11.50
CA ILE A 379 29.51 9.03 -10.18
C ILE A 379 29.54 7.94 -9.11
N GLU A 380 30.21 8.19 -7.99
CA GLU A 380 30.06 7.36 -6.81
C GLU A 380 28.74 7.70 -6.10
N PRO A 381 27.98 6.71 -5.58
CA PRO A 381 26.88 6.97 -4.67
C PRO A 381 27.48 7.51 -3.38
N ASN A 382 27.54 8.83 -3.28
CA ASN A 382 27.92 9.51 -2.06
C ASN A 382 26.72 10.35 -1.64
N ALA A 383 25.89 9.80 -0.75
CA ALA A 383 25.06 10.68 0.04
C ALA A 383 26.03 11.60 0.79
N GLU A 384 25.90 12.93 0.65
CA GLU A 384 26.34 13.80 1.73
C GLU A 384 25.48 13.41 2.94
N MET A 385 25.90 12.36 3.65
CA MET A 385 25.19 11.75 4.74
C MET A 385 25.06 12.82 5.82
N ASP A 386 23.94 13.52 5.83
CA ASP A 386 23.18 13.50 7.07
C ASP A 386 21.68 13.55 6.88
N GLY A 387 21.13 13.78 5.68
CA GLY A 387 19.68 13.92 5.52
C GLY A 387 19.06 14.87 6.56
N ALA A 388 19.86 15.74 7.17
CA ALA A 388 19.49 16.47 8.35
C ALA A 388 18.89 17.77 7.86
N LEU A 389 17.72 18.11 8.39
CA LEU A 389 17.11 19.40 8.14
C LEU A 389 17.99 20.54 8.69
N LEU A 390 18.79 20.26 9.74
CA LEU A 390 19.58 21.23 10.47
C LEU A 390 21.02 20.75 10.69
N LYS A 391 21.96 21.60 10.27
CA LYS A 391 23.41 21.39 10.47
C LYS A 391 23.99 22.24 11.61
N GLN A 392 23.22 23.20 12.13
CA GLN A 392 23.60 24.13 13.19
C GLN A 392 22.37 24.59 13.97
N ASP A 393 22.61 25.23 15.12
CA ASP A 393 21.53 25.73 15.98
C ASP A 393 20.55 26.64 15.22
N ALA A 394 19.27 26.30 15.32
CA ALA A 394 18.19 27.00 14.64
C ALA A 394 17.85 28.34 15.33
N PRO A 395 17.21 29.29 14.61
CA PRO A 395 16.73 30.53 15.20
C PRO A 395 15.66 30.29 16.28
N LEU A 396 15.49 31.27 17.16
CA LEU A 396 14.43 31.25 18.18
C LEU A 396 13.14 31.83 17.59
N TYR A 397 12.08 31.02 17.55
CA TYR A 397 10.75 31.46 17.15
C TYR A 397 9.92 32.05 18.29
N PRO A 398 9.95 31.52 19.53
CA PRO A 398 9.25 32.13 20.65
C PRO A 398 9.75 33.53 21.00
N ASN A 399 8.84 34.42 21.37
CA ASN A 399 9.17 35.78 21.79
C ASN A 399 10.06 35.77 23.05
N GLN A 400 11.15 36.55 23.01
CA GLN A 400 12.10 36.62 24.13
C GLN A 400 11.49 37.10 25.45
N VAL A 401 10.50 38.00 25.41
CA VAL A 401 9.80 38.50 26.61
C VAL A 401 9.02 37.38 27.27
N ASP A 402 8.34 36.54 26.47
CA ASP A 402 7.56 35.42 26.98
C ASP A 402 8.45 34.31 27.51
N LEU A 403 9.59 34.03 26.87
CA LEU A 403 10.60 33.11 27.39
C LEU A 403 11.18 33.58 28.74
N GLN A 404 11.40 34.88 28.93
CA GLN A 404 11.84 35.40 30.24
C GLN A 404 10.76 35.24 31.32
N ARG A 405 9.50 35.49 30.98
CA ARG A 405 8.36 35.27 31.88
C ARG A 405 8.23 33.80 32.25
N LEU A 406 8.31 32.90 31.26
CA LEU A 406 8.26 31.46 31.45
C LEU A 406 9.37 30.99 32.37
N LYS A 407 10.63 31.40 32.11
CA LYS A 407 11.80 31.06 32.94
C LYS A 407 11.68 31.54 34.39
N LYS A 408 11.03 32.69 34.64
CA LYS A 408 10.82 33.21 36.00
C LYS A 408 9.68 32.49 36.73
N LYS A 409 8.61 32.14 36.01
CA LYS A 409 7.43 31.47 36.58
C LYS A 409 7.70 29.99 36.86
N ALA A 410 8.28 29.28 35.89
CA ALA A 410 8.59 27.86 36.00
C ALA A 410 9.93 27.67 36.72
N ARG A 411 9.86 27.18 37.97
CA ARG A 411 11.07 26.87 38.75
C ARG A 411 11.80 25.69 38.11
N GLN A 412 13.12 25.75 38.17
CA GLN A 412 13.94 24.63 37.72
C GLN A 412 13.85 23.49 38.74
N ASN A 413 13.58 22.28 38.26
CA ASN A 413 13.61 21.07 39.07
C ASN A 413 14.92 20.28 38.78
N LYS A 414 15.06 19.09 39.37
CA LYS A 414 16.22 18.20 39.14
C LYS A 414 15.96 17.11 38.09
N SER A 415 14.82 17.12 37.40
CA SER A 415 14.50 16.07 36.44
C SER A 415 15.32 16.21 35.16
N TRP A 416 15.49 15.07 34.52
CA TRP A 416 15.99 14.94 33.16
C TRP A 416 14.88 14.34 32.31
N VAL A 417 14.73 14.83 31.09
CA VAL A 417 13.66 14.42 30.18
C VAL A 417 14.28 13.83 28.92
N GLU A 418 13.87 12.64 28.56
CA GLU A 418 14.12 12.08 27.23
C GLU A 418 13.09 12.66 26.27
N MET A 419 13.55 13.26 25.18
CA MET A 419 12.68 13.91 24.21
C MET A 419 13.07 13.50 22.79
N ASP A 420 12.07 13.06 22.03
CA ASP A 420 12.21 12.67 20.63
C ASP A 420 10.86 12.71 19.91
N GLY A 421 10.89 12.51 18.59
CA GLY A 421 9.68 12.32 17.81
C GLY A 421 9.89 11.48 16.55
N ASN A 422 8.82 10.84 16.10
CA ASN A 422 8.81 10.04 14.87
C ASN A 422 7.41 10.03 14.25
N PHE A 423 7.33 9.75 12.95
CA PHE A 423 6.08 9.36 12.33
C PHE A 423 5.54 8.09 12.98
N THR A 424 4.23 8.09 13.20
CA THR A 424 3.50 6.96 13.76
C THR A 424 3.37 5.81 12.75
N PRO A 425 3.23 4.57 13.24
CA PRO A 425 2.99 3.40 12.39
C PRO A 425 1.55 3.29 11.86
N PHE A 426 0.65 4.18 12.29
CA PHE A 426 -0.75 4.17 11.92
C PHE A 426 -1.12 5.44 11.15
N SER A 427 -2.05 5.31 10.21
CA SER A 427 -2.56 6.44 9.44
C SER A 427 -3.83 7.02 10.06
N ILE A 428 -3.98 8.34 9.96
CA ILE A 428 -5.22 9.04 10.25
C ILE A 428 -5.79 9.55 8.93
N ALA A 429 -7.11 9.39 8.74
CA ALA A 429 -7.81 9.93 7.59
C ALA A 429 -7.61 11.45 7.50
N SER A 430 -7.36 11.96 6.28
CA SER A 430 -7.19 13.39 6.09
C SER A 430 -8.52 14.13 6.27
N THR A 431 -8.45 15.29 6.93
CA THR A 431 -9.55 16.24 7.05
C THR A 431 -9.42 17.44 6.11
N ASN A 432 -8.38 17.45 5.27
CA ASN A 432 -8.04 18.56 4.38
C ASN A 432 -8.46 18.25 2.94
N ASP A 433 -8.25 19.20 2.02
CA ASP A 433 -8.56 19.04 0.59
C ASP A 433 -7.76 17.91 -0.10
N ASP A 434 -6.65 17.47 0.51
CA ASP A 434 -5.87 16.32 0.08
C ASP A 434 -6.41 15.05 0.76
N PRO A 435 -6.97 14.08 0.02
CA PRO A 435 -7.57 12.88 0.61
C PRO A 435 -6.54 11.88 1.17
N ARG A 436 -5.23 12.12 0.99
CA ARG A 436 -4.17 11.19 1.40
C ARG A 436 -4.14 10.98 2.91
N PRO A 437 -4.26 9.73 3.41
CA PRO A 437 -4.07 9.44 4.82
C PRO A 437 -2.68 9.89 5.29
N THR A 438 -2.63 10.44 6.50
CA THR A 438 -1.41 11.00 7.09
C THR A 438 -0.88 10.09 8.19
N LEU A 439 0.43 9.93 8.26
CA LEU A 439 1.14 9.35 9.38
C LEU A 439 1.58 10.52 10.26
N PRO A 440 0.85 10.86 11.34
CA PRO A 440 1.21 12.02 12.15
C PRO A 440 2.57 11.83 12.82
N TRP A 441 3.24 12.94 13.09
CA TRP A 441 4.48 12.98 13.84
C TRP A 441 4.17 13.01 15.35
N LEU A 442 4.46 11.91 16.04
CA LEU A 442 4.31 11.80 17.49
C LEU A 442 5.55 12.35 18.19
N GLN A 443 5.36 13.42 18.96
CA GLN A 443 6.37 13.99 19.86
C GLN A 443 6.16 13.46 21.26
N LEU A 444 7.23 13.06 21.93
CA LEU A 444 7.21 12.53 23.28
C LEU A 444 8.25 13.23 24.17
N ALA A 445 7.83 13.58 25.39
CA ALA A 445 8.70 13.95 26.48
C ALA A 445 8.44 13.01 27.66
N VAL A 446 9.45 12.22 28.02
CA VAL A 446 9.36 11.19 29.06
C VAL A 446 10.37 11.49 30.16
N ASP A 447 9.96 11.41 31.42
CA ASP A 447 10.89 11.54 32.54
C ASP A 447 11.91 10.39 32.53
N HIS A 448 13.19 10.75 32.49
CA HIS A 448 14.30 9.82 32.31
C HIS A 448 14.42 8.77 33.42
N PHE A 449 13.99 9.08 34.64
CA PHE A 449 14.13 8.16 35.78
C PHE A 449 12.92 7.28 35.99
N THR A 450 11.72 7.84 35.80
CA THR A 450 10.45 7.17 36.12
C THR A 450 9.79 6.54 34.91
N GLY A 451 10.12 6.97 33.69
CA GLY A 451 9.39 6.58 32.48
C GLY A 451 8.00 7.23 32.37
N GLN A 452 7.68 8.20 33.23
CA GLN A 452 6.39 8.90 33.15
C GLN A 452 6.35 9.79 31.90
N VAL A 453 5.29 9.66 31.10
CA VAL A 453 4.99 10.62 30.02
C VAL A 453 4.66 11.97 30.63
N LEU A 454 5.48 12.98 30.34
CA LEU A 454 5.28 14.36 30.80
C LEU A 454 4.48 15.19 29.80
N LEU A 455 4.68 14.94 28.51
CA LEU A 455 3.90 15.52 27.41
C LEU A 455 3.97 14.58 26.21
N HIS A 456 2.87 14.49 25.46
CA HIS A 456 2.85 13.93 24.12
C HIS A 456 1.98 14.83 23.23
N ASP A 457 2.28 14.88 21.94
CA ASP A 457 1.51 15.64 20.96
C ASP A 457 1.64 15.02 19.57
N LEU A 458 0.63 15.22 18.73
CA LEU A 458 0.61 14.78 17.34
C LEU A 458 0.68 16.02 16.44
N ALA A 459 1.77 16.14 15.69
CA ALA A 459 1.91 17.16 14.65
C ALA A 459 1.54 16.57 13.28
N SER A 460 0.98 17.39 12.39
CA SER A 460 0.79 16.98 11.01
C SER A 460 2.14 16.84 10.29
N PRO A 461 2.22 16.05 9.21
CA PRO A 461 3.45 15.91 8.44
C PRO A 461 4.05 17.26 8.02
N ASP A 462 3.22 18.16 7.48
CA ASP A 462 3.66 19.48 6.98
C ASP A 462 4.37 20.33 8.04
N GLN A 463 4.07 20.10 9.32
CA GLN A 463 4.73 20.78 10.44
C GLN A 463 6.15 20.27 10.73
N CYS A 464 6.61 19.24 10.03
CA CYS A 464 7.85 18.54 10.27
C CYS A 464 8.72 18.32 9.02
N LEU A 465 8.24 18.70 7.82
CA LEU A 465 8.95 18.45 6.56
C LEU A 465 10.02 19.50 6.21
N THR A 466 9.87 20.74 6.69
CA THR A 466 10.85 21.81 6.46
C THR A 466 11.64 22.12 7.72
N ALA A 467 12.87 22.59 7.58
CA ALA A 467 13.71 22.98 8.72
C ALA A 467 13.05 24.08 9.59
N GLU A 468 12.33 25.02 8.98
CA GLU A 468 11.60 26.07 9.70
C GLU A 468 10.42 25.51 10.48
N ASP A 469 9.54 24.74 9.83
CA ASP A 469 8.34 24.20 10.47
C ASP A 469 8.70 23.21 11.56
N PHE A 470 9.65 22.30 11.29
CA PHE A 470 10.18 21.36 12.26
C PHE A 470 10.73 22.10 13.50
N THR A 471 11.50 23.18 13.30
CA THR A 471 12.03 23.98 14.41
C THR A 471 10.92 24.63 15.23
N ARG A 472 9.92 25.23 14.57
CA ARG A 472 8.77 25.86 15.25
C ARG A 472 8.01 24.84 16.09
N THR A 473 7.71 23.68 15.52
CA THR A 473 7.00 22.57 16.16
C THR A 473 7.75 22.07 17.38
N ALA A 474 9.04 21.75 17.24
CA ALA A 474 9.87 21.29 18.36
C ALA A 474 9.99 22.33 19.49
N GLN A 475 10.25 23.59 19.14
CA GLN A 475 10.37 24.67 20.14
C GLN A 475 9.04 24.92 20.87
N GLN A 476 7.91 24.86 20.15
CA GLN A 476 6.59 24.99 20.74
C GLN A 476 6.31 23.84 21.72
N PHE A 477 6.64 22.60 21.34
CA PHE A 477 6.46 21.44 22.21
C PHE A 477 7.22 21.58 23.54
N LEU A 478 8.48 22.02 23.51
CA LEU A 478 9.26 22.27 24.74
C LEU A 478 8.66 23.41 25.59
N VAL A 479 8.13 24.46 24.95
CA VAL A 479 7.45 25.55 25.66
C VAL A 479 6.18 25.03 26.34
N THR A 480 5.36 24.25 25.62
CA THR A 480 4.14 23.63 26.14
C THR A 480 4.45 22.73 27.33
N LEU A 481 5.47 21.87 27.22
CA LEU A 481 5.92 21.00 28.32
C LEU A 481 6.16 21.78 29.62
N ILE A 482 6.86 22.91 29.53
CA ILE A 482 7.17 23.75 30.70
C ILE A 482 5.93 24.47 31.22
N GLN A 483 5.01 24.86 30.33
CA GLN A 483 3.76 25.51 30.70
C GLN A 483 2.82 24.55 31.45
N GLU A 484 2.66 23.33 30.96
CA GLU A 484 1.75 22.32 31.54
C GLU A 484 2.28 21.72 32.83
N THR A 485 3.56 21.36 32.86
CA THR A 485 4.18 20.85 34.09
C THR A 485 4.40 21.95 35.13
N GLY A 486 4.39 23.22 34.71
CA GLY A 486 4.75 24.37 35.55
C GLY A 486 6.19 24.36 36.04
N GLN A 487 7.02 23.45 35.52
CA GLN A 487 8.39 23.21 35.95
C GLN A 487 9.32 23.19 34.73
N ARG A 488 10.57 23.57 34.98
CA ARG A 488 11.60 23.55 33.96
C ARG A 488 12.62 22.45 34.28
N PRO A 489 12.88 21.49 33.38
CA PRO A 489 13.84 20.44 33.65
C PRO A 489 15.27 20.97 33.82
N SER A 490 16.11 20.22 34.53
CA SER A 490 17.54 20.51 34.60
C SER A 490 18.24 20.20 33.27
N GLY A 491 17.82 19.14 32.60
CA GLY A 491 18.33 18.80 31.27
C GLY A 491 17.36 17.99 30.44
N ILE A 492 17.63 17.94 29.13
CA ILE A 492 16.96 17.10 28.16
C ILE A 492 17.99 16.25 27.41
N LEU A 493 17.64 14.99 27.17
CA LEU A 493 18.37 14.02 26.37
C LEU A 493 17.66 13.87 25.03
N ILE A 494 18.42 13.97 23.93
CA ILE A 494 17.90 13.90 22.56
C ILE A 494 18.79 12.97 21.74
N SER A 495 18.19 12.08 20.95
CA SER A 495 18.94 11.22 20.02
C SER A 495 19.06 11.84 18.61
N ASN A 496 17.96 12.46 18.15
CA ASN A 496 17.85 13.06 16.83
C ASN A 496 18.68 14.36 16.69
N GLN A 497 19.53 14.44 15.65
CA GLN A 497 20.38 15.61 15.41
C GLN A 497 19.59 16.89 15.12
N ASP A 498 18.55 16.81 14.30
CA ASP A 498 17.72 17.96 13.95
C ASP A 498 17.03 18.50 15.19
N LEU A 499 16.49 17.63 16.03
CA LEU A 499 15.84 18.03 17.27
C LEU A 499 16.82 18.72 18.24
N TYR A 500 18.06 18.22 18.32
CA TYR A 500 19.11 18.84 19.13
C TYR A 500 19.40 20.27 18.67
N TYR A 501 19.55 20.50 17.37
CA TYR A 501 19.80 21.83 16.81
C TYR A 501 18.57 22.75 16.84
N ALA A 502 17.37 22.20 16.69
CA ALA A 502 16.11 22.93 16.82
C ALA A 502 15.93 23.50 18.23
N LEU A 503 16.32 22.73 19.26
CA LEU A 503 16.11 23.07 20.66
C LEU A 503 17.32 23.73 21.34
N GLY A 504 18.53 23.64 20.79
CA GLY A 504 19.77 24.10 21.42
C GLY A 504 19.73 25.57 21.88
N SER A 505 19.34 26.47 20.98
CA SER A 505 19.18 27.90 21.30
C SER A 505 18.11 28.15 22.37
N LEU A 506 16.98 27.44 22.32
CA LEU A 506 15.87 27.59 23.25
C LEU A 506 16.26 27.11 24.65
N CYS A 507 16.91 25.95 24.74
CA CYS A 507 17.43 25.39 25.98
C CYS A 507 18.40 26.34 26.68
N ARG A 508 19.35 26.93 25.94
CA ARG A 508 20.27 27.94 26.50
C ARG A 508 19.53 29.15 27.06
N LYS A 509 18.51 29.65 26.34
CA LYS A 509 17.72 30.80 26.81
C LYS A 509 16.97 30.47 28.10
N LEU A 510 16.37 29.29 28.16
CA LEU A 510 15.62 28.79 29.30
C LEU A 510 16.53 28.35 30.46
N GLY A 511 17.82 28.08 30.21
CA GLY A 511 18.77 27.58 31.21
C GLY A 511 18.67 26.07 31.46
N ILE A 512 18.28 25.32 30.43
CA ILE A 512 18.16 23.86 30.40
C ILE A 512 19.40 23.31 29.70
N THR A 513 19.99 22.24 30.25
CA THR A 513 21.08 21.54 29.57
C THR A 513 20.52 20.67 28.45
N CYS A 514 20.91 20.91 27.21
CA CYS A 514 20.54 20.06 26.06
C CYS A 514 21.72 19.14 25.73
N SER A 515 21.52 17.82 25.77
CA SER A 515 22.59 16.83 25.52
C SER A 515 22.17 15.82 24.46
N LYS A 516 23.06 15.54 23.50
CA LYS A 516 22.90 14.38 22.61
C LYS A 516 23.12 13.09 23.41
N SER A 517 22.26 12.10 23.19
CA SER A 517 22.37 10.75 23.73
C SER A 517 22.28 9.74 22.59
N ALA A 518 23.04 8.65 22.65
CA ALA A 518 22.91 7.58 21.66
C ALA A 518 21.60 6.80 21.81
N GLU A 519 21.08 6.73 23.04
CA GLU A 519 19.89 5.96 23.38
C GLU A 519 18.95 6.77 24.30
N LEU A 520 17.65 6.52 24.14
CA LEU A 520 16.58 7.07 24.97
C LEU A 520 15.71 5.90 25.44
N PRO A 521 16.17 5.13 26.45
CA PRO A 521 15.54 3.85 26.82
C PRO A 521 14.11 4.02 27.33
N LYS A 522 13.82 5.05 28.14
CA LYS A 522 12.48 5.25 28.71
C LYS A 522 11.49 5.77 27.68
N LEU A 523 11.94 6.62 26.77
CA LEU A 523 11.13 7.03 25.64
C LEU A 523 10.83 5.84 24.71
N SER A 524 11.83 4.98 24.44
CA SER A 524 11.66 3.82 23.56
C SER A 524 10.68 2.81 24.13
N GLU A 525 10.86 2.41 25.40
CA GLU A 525 9.93 1.51 26.13
C GLU A 525 8.49 2.07 26.11
N THR A 526 8.33 3.37 26.35
CA THR A 526 7.02 4.02 26.40
C THR A 526 6.33 4.04 25.04
N ARG A 527 7.08 4.38 23.98
CA ARG A 527 6.56 4.42 22.61
C ARG A 527 6.11 3.04 22.14
N GLU A 528 6.91 2.00 22.40
CA GLU A 528 6.54 0.62 22.07
C GLU A 528 5.27 0.18 22.80
N ALA A 529 5.15 0.50 24.09
CA ALA A 529 3.93 0.21 24.86
C ALA A 529 2.70 0.97 24.32
N MET A 530 2.85 2.23 23.91
CA MET A 530 1.77 3.00 23.29
C MET A 530 1.31 2.36 21.99
N PHE A 531 2.23 2.01 21.09
CA PHE A 531 1.87 1.38 19.80
C PHE A 531 1.25 -0.01 19.99
N ALA A 532 1.78 -0.81 20.92
CA ALA A 532 1.21 -2.14 21.22
C ALA A 532 -0.22 -2.06 21.78
N ALA A 533 -0.56 -0.99 22.50
CA ALA A 533 -1.91 -0.78 23.02
C ALA A 533 -2.92 -0.28 21.97
N MET A 534 -2.44 0.33 20.89
CA MET A 534 -3.29 0.82 19.78
C MET A 534 -3.62 -0.27 18.75
N ASN A 535 -2.86 -1.38 18.75
CA ASN A 535 -3.10 -2.55 17.90
C ASN A 535 -4.01 -3.61 18.59
N ARG A 536 -4.61 -3.28 19.73
CA ARG A 536 -5.62 -4.07 20.45
C ARG A 536 -6.94 -3.34 20.39
#